data_AF-A0A954Q4B3-F1
#
_entry.id   AF-A0A954Q4B3-F1
#
_cell.length_a   1.000
_cell.length_b   1.000
_cell.length_c   1.000
_cell.angle_alpha   90.00
_cell.angle_beta   90.00
_cell.angle_gamma   90.00
#
_symmetry.space_group_name_H-M   'P 1'
#
loop_
_entity.id
_entity.type
_entity.pdbx_description
1 polymer ?
#
loop_
_entity_poly.entity_id
_entity_poly.type
_entity_poly.pdbx_seq_one_letter_code
_entity_poly.pdbx_strand_id
1 'polypeptide(L)'
;MRTLAILLSIALYHVAPVAADDEFVSPRAASEDSRDVTDSKTVRSERGGVILDGLYIAGPYEIVQVEDGIEVNGYFVPEDGFNERSRRSRSDLPRVSFAERIRNRLDDGAWLLGWEEGEYGILGESRFDDVLCALTNESTVSGKIDELDGIGLEWITRSDWRQLLGRCELPESVRDRYRDESGPSADPALVASIGAPLRRFHTSIYLLTVFGIGATVFALGTLLSYRPVEKMPWSNVNLSKDAMQLVLRSVVLLIGLAVLDLICTTMSSRTASFWELNPLGAVVIQSPLILGTFKIGATLISGGILLALRRYHGAQVASWWLALFCTILAIRWVTYNSMFMA
;
A
#
# COMPACT_ATOMS: atom_id res chain seq x y z
N MET A 1 33.75 -21.53 11.13
CA MET A 1 34.13 -20.09 11.04
C MET A 1 34.66 -19.69 9.65
N ARG A 2 35.40 -20.52 8.90
CA ARG A 2 35.89 -20.15 7.56
C ARG A 2 34.78 -19.92 6.52
N THR A 3 33.62 -20.57 6.64
CA THR A 3 32.48 -20.43 5.72
C THR A 3 31.69 -19.13 5.90
N LEU A 4 31.68 -18.54 7.11
CA LEU A 4 30.96 -17.29 7.39
C LEU A 4 31.77 -16.05 6.95
N ALA A 5 33.10 -16.16 6.93
CA ALA A 5 34.00 -15.13 6.41
C ALA A 5 33.91 -14.99 4.87
N ILE A 6 33.62 -16.10 4.15
CA ILE A 6 33.47 -16.08 2.68
C ILE A 6 32.17 -15.37 2.28
N LEU A 7 31.08 -15.54 3.02
CA LEU A 7 29.81 -14.86 2.73
C LEU A 7 29.85 -13.36 3.03
N LEU A 8 30.60 -12.91 4.06
CA LEU A 8 30.78 -11.48 4.34
C LEU A 8 31.69 -10.78 3.31
N SER A 9 32.65 -11.50 2.72
CA SER A 9 33.57 -10.94 1.72
C SER A 9 32.89 -10.73 0.35
N ILE A 10 31.81 -11.46 0.06
CA ILE A 10 31.02 -11.29 -1.19
C ILE A 10 30.06 -10.11 -1.06
N ALA A 11 29.55 -9.82 0.14
CA ALA A 11 28.63 -8.71 0.37
C ALA A 11 29.29 -7.31 0.36
N LEU A 12 30.61 -7.23 0.56
CA LEU A 12 31.35 -5.96 0.64
C LEU A 12 32.01 -5.53 -0.69
N TYR A 13 31.95 -6.35 -1.75
CA TYR A 13 32.67 -6.09 -3.00
C TYR A 13 31.88 -5.33 -4.08
N HIS A 14 30.64 -4.89 -3.81
CA HIS A 14 29.77 -4.30 -4.84
C HIS A 14 29.43 -2.82 -4.70
N VAL A 15 30.17 -2.05 -3.89
CA VAL A 15 30.02 -0.58 -3.87
C VAL A 15 31.26 0.06 -4.49
N ALA A 16 31.22 0.22 -5.81
CA ALA A 16 32.17 1.07 -6.53
C ALA A 16 31.73 2.54 -6.45
N PRO A 17 32.65 3.50 -6.25
CA PRO A 17 32.33 4.92 -6.26
C PRO A 17 32.08 5.39 -7.71
N VAL A 18 30.94 6.04 -7.93
CA VAL A 18 30.67 6.77 -9.18
C VAL A 18 31.45 8.08 -9.12
N ALA A 19 32.44 8.22 -10.01
CA ALA A 19 33.17 9.45 -10.22
C ALA A 19 32.26 10.47 -10.92
N ALA A 20 32.18 11.67 -10.35
CA ALA A 20 31.69 12.85 -11.03
C ALA A 20 32.84 13.41 -11.89
N ASP A 21 32.53 13.72 -13.14
CA ASP A 21 32.96 14.91 -13.89
C ASP A 21 32.73 14.65 -15.40
N ASP A 22 31.92 15.49 -16.03
CA ASP A 22 32.40 16.33 -17.14
C ASP A 22 31.30 17.26 -17.67
N GLU A 23 31.66 18.54 -17.70
CA GLU A 23 30.98 19.61 -18.42
C GLU A 23 30.87 19.28 -19.90
N PHE A 24 29.67 19.42 -20.47
CA PHE A 24 29.53 19.58 -21.91
C PHE A 24 28.68 20.80 -22.22
N VAL A 25 29.37 21.90 -22.54
CA VAL A 25 28.80 23.10 -23.18
C VAL A 25 28.97 22.95 -24.69
N SER A 26 27.88 23.03 -25.44
CA SER A 26 27.92 23.44 -26.85
C SER A 26 26.54 23.89 -27.38
N PRO A 27 26.52 24.67 -28.48
CA PRO A 27 25.72 25.88 -28.55
C PRO A 27 24.48 25.78 -29.44
N ARG A 28 23.51 26.64 -29.10
CA ARG A 28 22.57 27.39 -29.96
C ARG A 28 22.41 26.92 -31.42
N ALA A 29 21.21 26.45 -31.75
CA ALA A 29 20.58 26.75 -33.03
C ALA A 29 19.07 26.92 -32.79
N ALA A 30 18.58 28.14 -33.05
CA ALA A 30 17.16 28.39 -33.20
C ALA A 30 16.72 27.74 -34.52
N SER A 31 15.78 26.81 -34.46
CA SER A 31 15.02 26.34 -35.61
C SER A 31 13.56 26.72 -35.41
N GLU A 32 13.10 27.56 -36.32
CA GLU A 32 11.72 27.95 -36.51
C GLU A 32 10.82 26.73 -36.75
N ASP A 33 9.70 26.73 -36.04
CA ASP A 33 8.35 26.58 -36.59
C ASP A 33 8.13 25.45 -37.62
N SER A 34 7.96 24.24 -37.09
CA SER A 34 7.16 23.20 -37.73
C SER A 34 6.51 22.41 -36.60
N ARG A 35 5.35 22.87 -36.13
CA ARG A 35 4.46 22.06 -35.28
C ARG A 35 4.04 20.85 -36.10
N ASP A 36 4.80 19.78 -35.91
CA ASP A 36 4.45 18.43 -36.29
C ASP A 36 3.05 18.18 -35.73
N VAL A 37 2.11 17.82 -36.61
CA VAL A 37 0.75 17.42 -36.22
C VAL A 37 0.93 16.18 -35.37
N THR A 38 0.93 16.35 -34.05
CA THR A 38 1.06 15.28 -33.08
C THR A 38 -0.04 14.28 -33.38
N ASP A 39 0.35 13.12 -33.92
CA ASP A 39 -0.55 12.04 -34.27
C ASP A 39 -1.33 11.67 -33.01
N SER A 40 -2.58 12.16 -32.92
CA SER A 40 -3.37 12.08 -31.70
C SER A 40 -3.74 10.62 -31.48
N LYS A 41 -2.98 9.95 -30.61
CA LYS A 41 -3.17 8.53 -30.34
C LYS A 41 -4.52 8.35 -29.65
N THR A 42 -5.50 7.89 -30.43
CA THR A 42 -6.83 7.54 -29.96
C THR A 42 -6.83 6.08 -29.49
N VAL A 43 -7.32 5.85 -28.29
CA VAL A 43 -7.46 4.51 -27.71
C VAL A 43 -8.90 4.28 -27.26
N ARG A 44 -9.35 3.02 -27.21
CA ARG A 44 -10.74 2.69 -26.85
C ARG A 44 -10.82 1.69 -25.71
N SER A 45 -11.81 1.85 -24.84
CA SER A 45 -12.17 0.88 -23.80
C SER A 45 -13.67 0.62 -23.80
N GLU A 46 -14.07 -0.63 -23.55
CA GLU A 46 -15.47 -1.04 -23.43
C GLU A 46 -15.88 -1.36 -21.98
N ARG A 47 -14.94 -1.23 -21.02
CA ARG A 47 -15.12 -1.63 -19.63
C ARG A 47 -14.94 -0.44 -18.68
N GLY A 48 -15.24 -0.68 -17.41
CA GLY A 48 -15.20 0.33 -16.37
C GLY A 48 -16.36 1.32 -16.50
N GLY A 49 -16.15 2.52 -15.99
CA GLY A 49 -17.11 3.59 -16.23
C GLY A 49 -16.53 4.98 -15.99
N VAL A 50 -17.25 5.98 -16.48
CA VAL A 50 -16.78 7.37 -16.50
C VAL A 50 -17.90 8.27 -16.02
N ILE A 51 -17.63 9.05 -14.98
CA ILE A 51 -18.51 10.11 -14.47
C ILE A 51 -17.72 11.41 -14.44
N LEU A 52 -18.09 12.36 -15.28
CA LEU A 52 -17.46 13.69 -15.36
C LEU A 52 -18.55 14.73 -15.12
N ASP A 53 -18.31 15.66 -14.20
CA ASP A 53 -19.22 16.78 -13.87
C ASP A 53 -20.59 16.33 -13.35
N GLY A 54 -20.58 15.15 -12.75
CA GLY A 54 -21.77 14.43 -12.33
C GLY A 54 -22.58 13.84 -13.48
N LEU A 55 -22.08 13.84 -14.71
CA LEU A 55 -22.70 13.17 -15.83
C LEU A 55 -22.05 11.78 -16.03
N TYR A 56 -22.87 10.74 -16.06
CA TYR A 56 -22.40 9.42 -16.48
C TYR A 56 -22.21 9.39 -18.00
N ILE A 57 -21.00 9.06 -18.44
CA ILE A 57 -20.68 8.87 -19.84
C ILE A 57 -20.81 7.37 -20.15
N ALA A 58 -21.70 7.05 -21.09
CA ALA A 58 -21.88 5.69 -21.56
C ALA A 58 -20.71 5.25 -22.43
N GLY A 59 -20.25 4.01 -22.25
CA GLY A 59 -19.29 3.38 -23.14
C GLY A 59 -19.88 3.08 -24.54
N PRO A 60 -19.03 2.76 -25.53
CA PRO A 60 -17.58 2.64 -25.44
C PRO A 60 -16.89 4.00 -25.23
N TYR A 61 -15.72 3.97 -24.58
CA TYR A 61 -14.92 5.14 -24.24
C TYR A 61 -13.83 5.35 -25.27
N GLU A 62 -13.93 6.44 -26.04
CA GLU A 62 -12.88 6.94 -26.92
C GLU A 62 -12.03 7.96 -26.15
N ILE A 63 -10.76 7.60 -25.93
CA ILE A 63 -9.81 8.37 -25.13
C ILE A 63 -8.74 8.91 -26.07
N VAL A 64 -8.74 10.21 -26.26
CA VAL A 64 -7.80 10.91 -27.15
C VAL A 64 -6.77 11.63 -26.29
N GLN A 65 -5.49 11.39 -26.54
CA GLN A 65 -4.44 12.20 -25.91
C GLN A 65 -4.43 13.60 -26.53
N VAL A 66 -4.49 14.62 -25.69
CA VAL A 66 -4.29 16.03 -26.07
C VAL A 66 -3.10 16.62 -25.30
N GLU A 67 -2.71 17.86 -25.61
CA GLU A 67 -1.47 18.48 -25.10
C GLU A 67 -1.42 18.51 -23.56
N ASP A 68 -2.53 18.92 -22.91
CA ASP A 68 -2.59 19.12 -21.45
C ASP A 68 -3.45 18.07 -20.73
N GLY A 69 -3.81 16.96 -21.38
CA GLY A 69 -4.72 15.98 -20.80
C GLY A 69 -5.21 14.92 -21.76
N ILE A 70 -6.43 14.48 -21.53
CA ILE A 70 -7.14 13.55 -22.40
C ILE A 70 -8.53 14.10 -22.69
N GLU A 71 -9.10 13.70 -23.82
CA GLU A 71 -10.54 13.81 -24.05
C GLU A 71 -11.16 12.42 -23.95
N VAL A 72 -12.24 12.28 -23.18
CA VAL A 72 -13.02 11.04 -23.10
C VAL A 72 -14.38 11.30 -23.71
N ASN A 73 -14.66 10.72 -24.87
CA ASN A 73 -15.89 10.99 -25.65
C ASN A 73 -16.15 12.50 -25.86
N GLY A 74 -15.08 13.29 -26.05
CA GLY A 74 -15.14 14.74 -26.24
C GLY A 74 -15.16 15.57 -24.96
N TYR A 75 -15.11 14.95 -23.78
CA TYR A 75 -14.98 15.65 -22.50
C TYR A 75 -13.52 15.77 -22.11
N PHE A 76 -13.03 17.01 -21.96
CA PHE A 76 -11.65 17.28 -21.59
C PHE A 76 -11.40 16.97 -20.12
N VAL A 77 -10.29 16.27 -19.86
CA VAL A 77 -9.84 15.88 -18.53
C VAL A 77 -8.35 16.23 -18.43
N PRO A 78 -7.97 17.24 -17.65
CA PRO A 78 -6.60 17.73 -17.60
C PRO A 78 -5.68 16.78 -16.82
N GLU A 79 -4.42 16.60 -17.26
CA GLU A 79 -3.47 15.66 -16.61
C GLU A 79 -2.99 16.17 -15.24
N ASP A 80 -3.00 17.48 -15.01
CA ASP A 80 -2.64 18.11 -13.74
C ASP A 80 -3.72 17.97 -12.65
N GLY A 81 -4.98 17.82 -13.05
CA GLY A 81 -6.10 17.57 -12.13
C GLY A 81 -6.10 16.17 -11.51
N PHE A 82 -5.28 15.23 -11.97
CA PHE A 82 -5.21 13.89 -11.38
C PHE A 82 -4.43 13.87 -10.08
N ASN A 83 -5.07 13.38 -9.01
CA ASN A 83 -4.48 13.31 -7.68
C ASN A 83 -3.08 12.63 -7.69
N GLU A 84 -2.08 13.35 -7.17
CA GLU A 84 -0.65 13.04 -7.25
C GLU A 84 -0.24 11.69 -6.66
N ARG A 85 -1.10 11.02 -5.87
CA ARG A 85 -0.81 9.64 -5.40
C ARG A 85 -0.59 8.66 -6.56
N SER A 86 -1.19 8.93 -7.72
CA SER A 86 -1.00 8.16 -8.95
C SER A 86 0.35 8.43 -9.65
N ARG A 87 1.01 9.56 -9.33
CA ARG A 87 2.24 10.02 -9.98
C ARG A 87 3.52 9.47 -9.34
N ARG A 88 3.48 8.88 -8.13
CA ARG A 88 4.69 8.53 -7.36
C ARG A 88 5.44 7.25 -7.80
N SER A 89 4.91 6.46 -8.74
CA SER A 89 5.59 5.26 -9.25
C SER A 89 6.23 5.50 -10.63
N ARG A 90 7.18 6.45 -10.75
CA ARG A 90 7.50 7.09 -12.04
C ARG A 90 8.97 7.11 -12.48
N SER A 91 9.84 6.21 -12.02
CA SER A 91 11.24 6.19 -12.52
C SER A 91 11.55 5.18 -13.63
N ASP A 92 10.91 4.00 -13.68
CA ASP A 92 11.49 2.87 -14.45
C ASP A 92 10.57 2.16 -15.46
N LEU A 93 9.33 2.63 -15.65
CA LEU A 93 8.42 2.01 -16.62
C LEU A 93 8.50 2.71 -17.99
N PRO A 94 8.34 1.97 -19.11
CA PRO A 94 8.25 2.55 -20.45
C PRO A 94 7.21 3.67 -20.47
N ARG A 95 7.49 4.74 -21.22
CA ARG A 95 6.64 5.93 -21.35
C ARG A 95 5.33 5.57 -22.08
N VAL A 96 4.42 4.91 -21.37
CA VAL A 96 3.05 4.69 -21.82
C VAL A 96 2.33 6.05 -21.76
N SER A 97 1.68 6.43 -22.87
CA SER A 97 0.93 7.70 -22.95
C SER A 97 -0.15 7.76 -21.88
N PHE A 98 -0.57 8.96 -21.49
CA PHE A 98 -1.54 9.10 -20.42
C PHE A 98 -2.89 8.46 -20.78
N ALA A 99 -3.36 8.68 -22.00
CA ALA A 99 -4.56 8.02 -22.55
C ALA A 99 -4.51 6.48 -22.44
N GLU A 100 -3.37 5.86 -22.74
CA GLU A 100 -3.22 4.40 -22.65
C GLU A 100 -3.22 3.90 -21.19
N ARG A 101 -2.71 4.70 -20.25
CA ARG A 101 -2.81 4.38 -18.81
C ARG A 101 -4.26 4.38 -18.35
N ILE A 102 -5.04 5.39 -18.74
CA ILE A 102 -6.46 5.47 -18.41
C ILE A 102 -7.22 4.30 -19.03
N ARG A 103 -6.96 4.00 -20.31
CA ARG A 103 -7.55 2.82 -20.97
C ARG A 103 -7.28 1.53 -20.20
N ASN A 104 -6.02 1.24 -19.88
CA ASN A 104 -5.67 0.02 -19.13
C ASN A 104 -6.45 -0.09 -17.81
N ARG A 105 -6.62 1.03 -17.10
CA ARG A 105 -7.38 1.05 -15.85
C ARG A 105 -8.87 0.80 -16.07
N LEU A 106 -9.46 1.41 -17.10
CA LEU A 106 -10.85 1.14 -17.47
C LEU A 106 -11.06 -0.31 -17.93
N ASP A 107 -10.10 -0.88 -18.68
CA ASP A 107 -10.10 -2.28 -19.10
C ASP A 107 -10.04 -3.26 -17.90
N ASP A 108 -9.37 -2.84 -16.82
CA ASP A 108 -9.32 -3.52 -15.53
C ASP A 108 -10.62 -3.31 -14.68
N GLY A 109 -11.63 -2.61 -15.21
CA GLY A 109 -12.89 -2.34 -14.50
C GLY A 109 -12.85 -1.12 -13.57
N ALA A 110 -11.79 -0.31 -13.61
CA ALA A 110 -11.73 0.92 -12.84
C ALA A 110 -12.72 1.98 -13.38
N TRP A 111 -12.95 3.01 -12.58
CA TRP A 111 -13.83 4.12 -12.92
C TRP A 111 -13.11 5.45 -12.84
N LEU A 112 -13.34 6.30 -13.84
CA LEU A 112 -12.86 7.68 -13.85
C LEU A 112 -13.95 8.59 -13.28
N LEU A 113 -13.61 9.35 -12.25
CA LEU A 113 -14.50 10.29 -11.58
C LEU A 113 -13.84 11.68 -11.57
N GLY A 114 -14.59 12.72 -11.94
CA GLY A 114 -14.03 14.07 -12.10
C GLY A 114 -15.05 15.20 -12.09
N TRP A 115 -14.54 16.42 -11.87
CA TRP A 115 -15.30 17.68 -11.81
C TRP A 115 -14.56 18.81 -12.54
N GLU A 116 -15.31 19.72 -13.16
CA GLU A 116 -14.85 20.75 -14.11
C GLU A 116 -13.82 21.68 -13.47
N GLU A 117 -14.03 22.02 -12.21
CA GLU A 117 -13.15 22.89 -11.40
C GLU A 117 -12.36 22.10 -10.34
N GLY A 118 -12.37 20.76 -10.39
CA GLY A 118 -11.95 19.89 -9.29
C GLY A 118 -10.82 18.91 -9.63
N GLU A 119 -10.55 18.02 -8.67
CA GLU A 119 -9.64 16.90 -8.87
C GLU A 119 -10.31 15.76 -9.64
N TYR A 120 -9.49 14.98 -10.35
CA TYR A 120 -9.87 13.78 -11.06
C TYR A 120 -9.21 12.58 -10.41
N GLY A 121 -9.94 11.46 -10.33
CA GLY A 121 -9.45 10.24 -9.71
C GLY A 121 -9.90 8.99 -10.43
N ILE A 122 -9.05 7.96 -10.37
CA ILE A 122 -9.40 6.61 -10.83
C ILE A 122 -9.69 5.75 -9.61
N LEU A 123 -10.91 5.25 -9.53
CA LEU A 123 -11.37 4.33 -8.49
C LEU A 123 -11.26 2.91 -9.02
N GLY A 124 -10.68 1.99 -8.24
CA GLY A 124 -10.75 0.57 -8.57
C GLY A 124 -12.20 0.05 -8.46
N GLU A 125 -12.49 -1.04 -9.18
CA GLU A 125 -13.84 -1.67 -9.27
C GLU A 125 -14.54 -1.75 -7.91
N SER A 126 -13.88 -2.31 -6.89
CA SER A 126 -14.48 -2.48 -5.56
C SER A 126 -14.90 -1.17 -4.88
N ARG A 127 -14.10 -0.10 -5.00
CA ARG A 127 -14.44 1.20 -4.38
C ARG A 127 -15.55 1.88 -5.15
N PHE A 128 -15.65 1.61 -6.43
CA PHE A 128 -16.70 2.19 -7.24
C PHE A 128 -18.05 1.52 -7.00
N ASP A 129 -18.08 0.21 -6.75
CA ASP A 129 -19.29 -0.49 -6.34
C ASP A 129 -19.88 0.12 -5.05
N ASP A 130 -19.03 0.50 -4.09
CA ASP A 130 -19.45 1.22 -2.88
C ASP A 130 -20.11 2.58 -3.23
N VAL A 131 -19.51 3.32 -4.18
CA VAL A 131 -20.05 4.61 -4.66
C VAL A 131 -21.41 4.38 -5.34
N LEU A 132 -21.54 3.40 -6.23
CA LEU A 132 -22.82 3.11 -6.87
C LEU A 132 -23.88 2.63 -5.91
N CYS A 133 -23.54 1.81 -4.93
CA CYS A 133 -24.47 1.39 -3.90
C CYS A 133 -25.01 2.61 -3.14
N ALA A 134 -24.14 3.56 -2.78
CA ALA A 134 -24.54 4.80 -2.14
C ALA A 134 -25.39 5.70 -3.08
N LEU A 135 -25.03 5.79 -4.37
CA LEU A 135 -25.77 6.59 -5.35
C LEU A 135 -27.16 6.02 -5.65
N THR A 136 -27.30 4.70 -5.70
CA THR A 136 -28.51 4.00 -6.14
C THR A 136 -29.48 3.63 -5.02
N ASN A 137 -29.05 3.68 -3.75
CA ASN A 137 -29.93 3.38 -2.63
C ASN A 137 -31.07 4.41 -2.46
N GLU A 138 -32.07 4.06 -1.65
CA GLU A 138 -33.26 4.89 -1.40
C GLU A 138 -33.08 5.88 -0.24
N SER A 139 -31.85 6.06 0.26
CA SER A 139 -31.56 7.00 1.35
C SER A 139 -31.81 8.45 0.94
N THR A 140 -32.08 9.31 1.93
CA THR A 140 -32.14 10.76 1.71
C THR A 140 -30.80 11.28 1.19
N VAL A 141 -30.80 12.42 0.49
CA VAL A 141 -29.57 13.06 -0.02
C VAL A 141 -28.51 13.24 1.07
N SER A 142 -28.91 13.62 2.30
CA SER A 142 -27.96 13.75 3.41
C SER A 142 -27.36 12.40 3.81
N GLY A 143 -28.18 11.35 3.87
CA GLY A 143 -27.70 10.00 4.18
C GLY A 143 -26.72 9.48 3.13
N LYS A 144 -27.01 9.70 1.84
CA LYS A 144 -26.10 9.36 0.74
C LYS A 144 -24.76 10.09 0.84
N ILE A 145 -24.78 11.38 1.19
CA ILE A 145 -23.54 12.15 1.38
C ILE A 145 -22.73 11.57 2.54
N ASP A 146 -23.35 11.25 3.68
CA ASP A 146 -22.64 10.67 4.82
C ASP A 146 -22.07 9.28 4.52
N GLU A 147 -22.76 8.46 3.70
CA GLU A 147 -22.24 7.19 3.21
C GLU A 147 -21.06 7.37 2.25
N LEU A 148 -21.18 8.26 1.26
CA LEU A 148 -20.11 8.57 0.29
C LEU A 148 -18.86 9.15 0.96
N ASP A 149 -19.05 10.02 1.96
CA ASP A 149 -17.97 10.57 2.81
C ASP A 149 -17.26 9.45 3.58
N GLY A 150 -18.01 8.41 3.98
CA GLY A 150 -17.50 7.21 4.65
C GLY A 150 -16.61 6.30 3.78
N ILE A 151 -16.64 6.43 2.45
CA ILE A 151 -15.81 5.65 1.51
C ILE A 151 -14.32 6.06 1.62
N GLY A 152 -14.03 7.25 2.17
CA GLY A 152 -12.66 7.72 2.38
C GLY A 152 -11.97 8.19 1.10
N LEU A 153 -12.72 8.81 0.18
CA LEU A 153 -12.18 9.47 -0.99
C LEU A 153 -11.82 10.91 -0.63
N GLU A 154 -10.65 11.08 0.02
CA GLU A 154 -10.20 12.34 0.64
C GLU A 154 -10.19 13.56 -0.29
N TRP A 155 -10.12 13.33 -1.61
CA TRP A 155 -10.09 14.37 -2.63
C TRP A 155 -11.47 14.84 -3.09
N ILE A 156 -12.55 14.19 -2.63
CA ILE A 156 -13.93 14.53 -2.98
C ILE A 156 -14.60 15.14 -1.76
N THR A 157 -15.01 16.39 -1.89
CA THR A 157 -15.66 17.11 -0.79
C THR A 157 -17.14 16.75 -0.68
N ARG A 158 -17.75 17.05 0.47
CA ARG A 158 -19.20 16.95 0.64
C ARG A 158 -20.00 17.82 -0.35
N SER A 159 -19.42 18.94 -0.83
CA SER A 159 -20.02 19.76 -1.90
C SER A 159 -20.02 19.01 -3.23
N ASP A 160 -18.93 18.35 -3.58
CA ASP A 160 -18.79 17.59 -4.82
C ASP A 160 -19.76 16.41 -4.84
N TRP A 161 -19.92 15.71 -3.71
CA TRP A 161 -20.94 14.67 -3.56
C TRP A 161 -22.35 15.19 -3.72
N ARG A 162 -22.65 16.37 -3.16
CA ARG A 162 -23.96 17.00 -3.33
C ARG A 162 -24.21 17.38 -4.79
N GLN A 163 -23.19 17.88 -5.49
CA GLN A 163 -23.28 18.19 -6.91
C GLN A 163 -23.50 16.93 -7.75
N LEU A 164 -22.75 15.86 -7.46
CA LEU A 164 -22.91 14.56 -8.11
C LEU A 164 -24.34 14.04 -7.91
N LEU A 165 -24.85 14.00 -6.69
CA LEU A 165 -26.21 13.53 -6.40
C LEU A 165 -27.30 14.39 -7.05
N GLY A 166 -27.03 15.68 -7.29
CA GLY A 166 -27.97 16.59 -7.94
C GLY A 166 -27.99 16.48 -9.47
N ARG A 167 -26.91 16.01 -10.10
CA ARG A 167 -26.73 15.97 -11.56
C ARG A 167 -26.66 14.55 -12.15
N CYS A 168 -26.35 13.55 -11.33
CA CYS A 168 -26.09 12.20 -11.79
C CYS A 168 -27.37 11.46 -12.14
N GLU A 169 -27.62 11.39 -13.44
CA GLU A 169 -28.60 10.49 -14.03
C GLU A 169 -27.90 9.20 -14.48
N LEU A 170 -27.89 8.20 -13.61
CA LEU A 170 -27.42 6.87 -13.98
C LEU A 170 -28.42 6.21 -14.95
N PRO A 171 -27.99 5.67 -16.09
CA PRO A 171 -28.87 4.94 -17.00
C PRO A 171 -29.57 3.79 -16.27
N GLU A 172 -30.80 3.49 -16.69
CA GLU A 172 -31.61 2.44 -16.06
C GLU A 172 -30.92 1.07 -16.13
N SER A 173 -30.20 0.77 -17.22
CA SER A 173 -29.39 -0.44 -17.36
C SER A 173 -28.25 -0.55 -16.32
N VAL A 174 -27.68 0.59 -15.89
CA VAL A 174 -26.66 0.61 -14.83
C VAL A 174 -27.34 0.45 -13.49
N ARG A 175 -28.44 1.18 -13.25
CA ARG A 175 -29.23 1.01 -12.02
C ARG A 175 -29.72 -0.42 -11.83
N ASP A 176 -30.22 -1.06 -12.88
CA ASP A 176 -30.77 -2.41 -12.83
C ASP A 176 -29.69 -3.47 -12.63
N ARG A 177 -28.51 -3.32 -13.28
CA ARG A 177 -27.37 -4.22 -13.02
C ARG A 177 -27.03 -4.25 -11.53
N TYR A 178 -26.94 -3.08 -10.91
CA TYR A 178 -26.58 -2.97 -9.51
C TYR A 178 -27.75 -3.23 -8.55
N ARG A 179 -28.99 -3.00 -8.98
CA ARG A 179 -30.20 -3.34 -8.21
C ARG A 179 -30.42 -4.86 -8.17
N ASP A 180 -30.22 -5.56 -9.28
CA ASP A 180 -30.38 -7.01 -9.39
C ASP A 180 -29.23 -7.76 -8.72
N GLU A 181 -27.98 -7.28 -8.83
CA GLU A 181 -26.84 -7.81 -8.08
C GLU A 181 -26.95 -7.51 -6.57
N SER A 182 -27.63 -6.42 -6.20
CA SER A 182 -27.99 -6.13 -4.80
C SER A 182 -29.16 -6.97 -4.27
N GLY A 183 -29.74 -7.86 -5.08
CA GLY A 183 -30.86 -8.74 -4.70
C GLY A 183 -32.11 -8.00 -4.18
N PRO A 184 -33.22 -8.72 -3.95
CA PRO A 184 -34.43 -8.13 -3.39
C PRO A 184 -34.12 -7.58 -2.00
N SER A 185 -34.01 -6.25 -1.89
CA SER A 185 -33.74 -5.50 -0.66
C SER A 185 -32.69 -6.19 0.21
N ALA A 186 -31.40 -5.93 -0.03
CA ALA A 186 -30.42 -6.10 1.03
C ALA A 186 -30.98 -5.38 2.27
N ASP A 187 -31.47 -6.17 3.22
CA ASP A 187 -32.08 -5.70 4.46
C ASP A 187 -31.19 -4.55 4.97
N PRO A 188 -31.70 -3.36 5.30
CA PRO A 188 -30.87 -2.30 5.88
C PRO A 188 -30.08 -2.82 7.09
N ALA A 189 -30.56 -3.88 7.78
CA ALA A 189 -29.78 -4.62 8.76
C ALA A 189 -28.60 -5.40 8.15
N LEU A 190 -28.72 -6.00 6.97
CA LEU A 190 -27.65 -6.67 6.22
C LEU A 190 -26.61 -5.68 5.67
N VAL A 191 -27.02 -4.55 5.09
CA VAL A 191 -26.08 -3.50 4.64
C VAL A 191 -25.33 -2.90 5.82
N ALA A 192 -26.04 -2.59 6.93
CA ALA A 192 -25.39 -2.24 8.19
C ALA A 192 -24.49 -3.37 8.73
N SER A 193 -24.84 -4.63 8.50
CA SER A 193 -24.03 -5.79 8.89
C SER A 193 -22.78 -5.99 8.04
N ILE A 194 -22.68 -5.41 6.83
CA ILE A 194 -21.52 -5.47 5.94
C ILE A 194 -20.63 -4.24 6.13
N GLY A 195 -21.22 -3.04 6.27
CA GLY A 195 -20.49 -1.80 6.54
C GLY A 195 -19.84 -1.78 7.94
N ALA A 196 -20.48 -2.38 8.95
CA ALA A 196 -19.90 -2.50 10.29
C ALA A 196 -18.58 -3.30 10.32
N PRO A 197 -18.47 -4.48 9.67
CA PRO A 197 -17.20 -5.19 9.48
C PRO A 197 -16.11 -4.37 8.82
N LEU A 198 -16.41 -3.62 7.76
CA LEU A 198 -15.41 -2.82 7.05
C LEU A 198 -14.89 -1.68 7.93
N ARG A 199 -15.80 -0.95 8.60
CA ARG A 199 -15.43 0.08 9.57
C ARG A 199 -14.65 -0.48 10.75
N ARG A 200 -15.03 -1.66 11.26
CA ARG A 200 -14.28 -2.39 12.30
C ARG A 200 -12.89 -2.79 11.81
N PHE A 201 -12.75 -3.17 10.53
CA PHE A 201 -11.48 -3.53 9.93
C PHE A 201 -10.53 -2.32 9.87
N HIS A 202 -10.98 -1.17 9.37
CA HIS A 202 -10.19 0.07 9.38
C HIS A 202 -9.81 0.50 10.79
N THR A 203 -10.77 0.47 11.73
CA THR A 203 -10.49 0.77 13.15
C THR A 203 -9.44 -0.19 13.72
N SER A 204 -9.52 -1.48 13.37
CA SER A 204 -8.55 -2.49 13.83
C SER A 204 -7.16 -2.26 13.26
N ILE A 205 -7.04 -1.88 11.98
CA ILE A 205 -5.75 -1.52 11.36
C ILE A 205 -5.15 -0.30 12.03
N TYR A 206 -5.96 0.72 12.30
CA TYR A 206 -5.50 1.93 12.98
C TYR A 206 -4.98 1.61 14.38
N LEU A 207 -5.76 0.88 15.18
CA LEU A 207 -5.35 0.47 16.53
C LEU A 207 -4.09 -0.39 16.52
N LEU A 208 -3.98 -1.31 15.56
CA LEU A 208 -2.80 -2.14 15.37
C LEU A 208 -1.56 -1.29 15.01
N THR A 209 -1.73 -0.27 14.16
CA THR A 209 -0.65 0.65 13.77
C THR A 209 -0.17 1.46 14.97
N VAL A 210 -1.09 2.07 15.74
CA VAL A 210 -0.76 2.82 16.96
C VAL A 210 -0.05 1.92 17.98
N PHE A 211 -0.58 0.71 18.18
CA PHE A 211 0.06 -0.28 19.05
C PHE A 211 1.46 -0.66 18.56
N GLY A 212 1.64 -0.85 17.24
CA GLY A 212 2.93 -1.15 16.63
C GLY A 212 3.96 -0.02 16.79
N ILE A 213 3.55 1.25 16.67
CA ILE A 213 4.40 2.41 16.99
C ILE A 213 4.84 2.35 18.45
N GLY A 214 3.90 2.14 19.38
CA GLY A 214 4.22 2.05 20.81
C GLY A 214 5.20 0.92 21.12
N ALA A 215 4.96 -0.28 20.56
CA ALA A 215 5.81 -1.45 20.72
C ALA A 215 7.22 -1.24 20.15
N THR A 216 7.36 -0.62 18.98
CA THR A 216 8.67 -0.35 18.35
C THR A 216 9.49 0.67 19.13
N VAL A 217 8.86 1.75 19.60
CA VAL A 217 9.51 2.76 20.46
C VAL A 217 9.97 2.13 21.77
N PHE A 218 9.12 1.31 22.40
CA PHE A 218 9.46 0.59 23.63
C PHE A 218 10.63 -0.39 23.43
N ALA A 219 10.60 -1.17 22.34
CA ALA A 219 11.67 -2.11 22.01
C ALA A 219 13.00 -1.38 21.77
N LEU A 220 12.99 -0.30 20.98
CA LEU A 220 14.16 0.52 20.71
C LEU A 220 14.74 1.13 21.99
N GLY A 221 13.89 1.71 22.84
CA GLY A 221 14.31 2.26 24.14
C GLY A 221 14.95 1.21 25.05
N THR A 222 14.38 0.00 25.08
CA THR A 222 14.95 -1.14 25.83
C THR A 222 16.31 -1.56 25.28
N LEU A 223 16.46 -1.65 23.95
CA LEU A 223 17.73 -2.04 23.32
C LEU A 223 18.84 -1.00 23.53
N LEU A 224 18.49 0.29 23.51
CA LEU A 224 19.43 1.38 23.78
C LEU A 224 19.85 1.42 25.25
N SER A 225 18.93 1.10 26.17
CA SER A 225 19.21 1.07 27.61
C SER A 225 20.07 -0.13 28.03
N TYR A 226 20.00 -1.24 27.28
CA TYR A 226 20.68 -2.50 27.62
C TYR A 226 21.55 -2.98 26.46
N ARG A 227 22.72 -2.36 26.32
CA ARG A 227 23.72 -2.72 25.30
C ARG A 227 24.72 -3.75 25.83
N PRO A 228 25.05 -4.81 25.08
CA PRO A 228 26.10 -5.75 25.46
C PRO A 228 27.49 -5.09 25.46
N VAL A 229 28.38 -5.55 26.34
CA VAL A 229 29.76 -5.06 26.43
C VAL A 229 30.55 -5.48 25.20
N GLU A 230 31.18 -4.54 24.48
CA GLU A 230 31.80 -4.78 23.17
C GLU A 230 33.08 -5.63 23.20
N LYS A 231 33.83 -5.63 24.31
CA LYS A 231 35.24 -6.10 24.33
C LYS A 231 35.45 -7.54 24.83
N MET A 232 34.44 -8.41 24.83
CA MET A 232 34.59 -9.80 25.27
C MET A 232 34.59 -10.79 24.09
N PRO A 233 35.45 -11.83 24.12
CA PRO A 233 35.36 -12.96 23.20
C PRO A 233 34.00 -13.66 23.24
N TRP A 234 33.50 -14.07 22.06
CA TRP A 234 32.17 -14.68 21.87
C TRP A 234 31.93 -15.92 22.75
N SER A 235 32.97 -16.73 22.97
CA SER A 235 32.91 -17.97 23.76
C SER A 235 33.02 -17.76 25.27
N ASN A 236 33.28 -16.53 25.73
CA ASN A 236 33.42 -16.28 27.15
C ASN A 236 32.09 -16.42 27.88
N VAL A 237 32.16 -17.06 29.05
CA VAL A 237 31.02 -17.23 29.95
C VAL A 237 30.91 -15.96 30.81
N ASN A 238 29.75 -15.31 30.75
CA ASN A 238 29.43 -14.13 31.55
C ASN A 238 28.21 -14.44 32.43
N LEU A 239 28.48 -14.65 33.72
CA LEU A 239 27.48 -15.00 34.74
C LEU A 239 26.86 -13.77 35.43
N SER A 240 27.11 -12.55 34.94
CA SER A 240 26.48 -11.36 35.49
C SER A 240 24.95 -11.44 35.35
N LYS A 241 24.25 -11.09 36.43
CA LYS A 241 22.78 -11.06 36.45
C LYS A 241 22.24 -10.12 35.37
N ASP A 242 22.89 -8.99 35.14
CA ASP A 242 22.47 -7.99 34.15
C ASP A 242 22.59 -8.54 32.72
N ALA A 243 23.67 -9.29 32.46
CA ALA A 243 23.91 -9.89 31.16
C ALA A 243 22.89 -11.01 30.85
N MET A 244 22.52 -11.79 31.86
CA MET A 244 21.47 -12.81 31.73
C MET A 244 20.08 -12.17 31.55
N GLN A 245 19.78 -11.08 32.28
CA GLN A 245 18.53 -10.33 32.12
C GLN A 245 18.42 -9.68 30.74
N LEU A 246 19.53 -9.21 30.17
CA LEU A 246 19.56 -8.67 28.81
C LEU A 246 19.07 -9.72 27.81
N VAL A 247 19.60 -10.95 27.83
CA VAL A 247 19.15 -12.03 26.94
C VAL A 247 17.66 -12.29 27.10
N LEU A 248 17.19 -12.40 28.34
CA LEU A 248 15.79 -12.66 28.62
C LEU A 248 14.89 -11.55 28.05
N ARG A 249 15.23 -10.28 28.28
CA ARG A 249 14.48 -9.13 27.76
C ARG A 249 14.51 -9.08 26.23
N SER A 250 15.66 -9.29 25.62
CA SER A 250 15.79 -9.34 24.15
C SER A 250 14.96 -10.48 23.55
N VAL A 251 14.91 -11.65 24.18
CA VAL A 251 14.08 -12.77 23.71
C VAL A 251 12.58 -12.45 23.87
N VAL A 252 12.17 -11.81 24.97
CA VAL A 252 10.77 -11.36 25.14
C VAL A 252 10.39 -10.34 24.06
N LEU A 253 11.26 -9.37 23.77
CA LEU A 253 11.04 -8.41 22.68
C LEU A 253 10.96 -9.10 21.32
N LEU A 254 11.86 -10.05 21.04
CA LEU A 254 11.85 -10.83 19.81
C LEU A 254 10.51 -11.54 19.62
N ILE A 255 10.01 -12.23 20.66
CA ILE A 255 8.72 -12.94 20.60
C ILE A 255 7.57 -11.94 20.38
N GLY A 256 7.54 -10.84 21.13
CA GLY A 256 6.49 -9.82 21.01
C GLY A 256 6.45 -9.18 19.62
N LEU A 257 7.61 -8.80 19.07
CA LEU A 257 7.72 -8.22 17.74
C LEU A 257 7.40 -9.24 16.63
N ALA A 258 7.76 -10.52 16.81
CA ALA A 258 7.41 -11.57 15.87
C ALA A 258 5.89 -11.84 15.84
N VAL A 259 5.21 -11.78 17.00
CA VAL A 259 3.74 -11.87 17.06
C VAL A 259 3.09 -10.69 16.34
N LEU A 260 3.57 -9.47 16.59
CA LEU A 260 3.09 -8.27 15.90
C LEU A 260 3.26 -8.40 14.38
N ASP A 261 4.45 -8.78 13.92
CA ASP A 261 4.75 -9.01 12.51
C ASP A 261 3.84 -10.08 11.89
N LEU A 262 3.55 -11.17 12.62
CA LEU A 262 2.62 -12.21 12.17
C LEU A 262 1.17 -11.68 12.05
N ILE A 263 0.70 -10.89 13.00
CA ILE A 263 -0.63 -10.25 12.94
C ILE A 263 -0.71 -9.34 11.71
N CYS A 264 0.28 -8.46 11.52
CA CYS A 264 0.35 -7.57 10.36
C CYS A 264 0.39 -8.36 9.04
N THR A 265 1.21 -9.41 8.96
CA THR A 265 1.33 -10.25 7.78
C THR A 265 0.02 -10.96 7.45
N THR A 266 -0.66 -11.55 8.46
CA THR A 266 -1.92 -12.27 8.26
C THR A 266 -3.07 -11.34 7.88
N MET A 267 -3.12 -10.12 8.45
CA MET A 267 -4.08 -9.11 8.00
C MET A 267 -3.81 -8.66 6.56
N SER A 268 -2.54 -8.38 6.22
CA SER A 268 -2.14 -7.93 4.89
C SER A 268 -2.31 -9.00 3.82
N SER A 269 -2.16 -10.29 4.17
CA SER A 269 -2.35 -11.41 3.23
C SER A 269 -3.76 -11.50 2.64
N ARG A 270 -4.73 -10.79 3.24
CA ARG A 270 -6.11 -10.71 2.73
C ARG A 270 -6.29 -9.62 1.67
N THR A 271 -5.33 -8.70 1.54
CA THR A 271 -5.36 -7.63 0.56
C THR A 271 -4.70 -8.13 -0.72
N ALA A 272 -5.41 -8.09 -1.85
CA ALA A 272 -5.03 -8.76 -3.11
C ALA A 272 -3.73 -8.27 -3.79
N SER A 273 -2.96 -7.34 -3.19
CA SER A 273 -1.80 -6.68 -3.81
C SER A 273 -0.44 -7.09 -3.26
N PHE A 274 -0.34 -8.19 -2.49
CA PHE A 274 0.96 -8.62 -1.94
C PHE A 274 1.80 -9.38 -2.98
N TRP A 275 2.70 -8.66 -3.67
CA TRP A 275 3.65 -9.26 -4.61
C TRP A 275 4.92 -9.70 -3.88
N GLU A 276 5.14 -11.00 -3.74
CA GLU A 276 6.34 -11.56 -3.11
C GLU A 276 7.51 -11.61 -4.10
N LEU A 277 8.62 -10.93 -3.79
CA LEU A 277 9.82 -10.92 -4.64
C LEU A 277 10.64 -12.20 -4.53
N ASN A 278 10.48 -12.97 -3.44
CA ASN A 278 11.21 -14.21 -3.21
C ASN A 278 10.43 -15.40 -3.77
N PRO A 279 10.96 -16.15 -4.77
CA PRO A 279 10.26 -17.31 -5.33
C PRO A 279 9.99 -18.42 -4.30
N LEU A 280 10.86 -18.57 -3.30
CA LEU A 280 10.62 -19.49 -2.18
C LEU A 280 9.52 -18.98 -1.24
N GLY A 281 9.45 -17.66 -1.06
CA GLY A 281 8.39 -17.00 -0.30
C GLY A 281 7.04 -17.15 -0.97
N ALA A 282 6.99 -17.08 -2.31
CA ALA A 282 5.75 -17.19 -3.08
C ALA A 282 5.03 -18.53 -2.84
N VAL A 283 5.77 -19.63 -2.74
CA VAL A 283 5.20 -20.96 -2.43
C VAL A 283 4.65 -21.00 -1.00
N VAL A 284 5.35 -20.38 -0.05
CA VAL A 284 4.94 -20.36 1.36
C VAL A 284 3.73 -19.43 1.60
N ILE A 285 3.62 -18.35 0.83
CA ILE A 285 2.53 -17.37 0.94
C ILE A 285 1.18 -17.90 0.48
N GLN A 286 1.16 -18.93 -0.37
CA GLN A 286 -0.10 -19.56 -0.81
C GLN A 286 -0.92 -20.14 0.36
N SER A 287 -0.29 -20.43 1.50
CA SER A 287 -0.99 -20.87 2.70
C SER A 287 -0.61 -20.01 3.91
N PRO A 288 -1.52 -19.16 4.44
CA PRO A 288 -1.25 -18.36 5.63
C PRO A 288 -0.93 -19.23 6.86
N LEU A 289 -1.41 -20.49 6.88
CA LEU A 289 -1.10 -21.46 7.92
C LEU A 289 0.36 -21.93 7.87
N ILE A 290 0.90 -22.18 6.67
CA ILE A 290 2.30 -22.60 6.52
C ILE A 290 3.23 -21.45 6.92
N LEU A 291 2.92 -20.22 6.49
CA LEU A 291 3.69 -19.04 6.87
C LEU A 291 3.67 -18.82 8.39
N GLY A 292 2.49 -18.92 9.02
CA GLY A 292 2.34 -18.77 10.46
C GLY A 292 3.10 -19.83 11.26
N THR A 293 2.94 -21.11 10.89
CA THR A 293 3.66 -22.21 11.55
C THR A 293 5.17 -22.09 11.40
N PHE A 294 5.66 -21.71 10.21
CA PHE A 294 7.07 -21.45 9.97
C PHE A 294 7.61 -20.32 10.86
N LYS A 295 6.94 -19.15 10.87
CA LYS A 295 7.37 -18.01 11.70
C LYS A 295 7.38 -18.37 13.18
N ILE A 296 6.30 -18.97 13.69
CA ILE A 296 6.21 -19.39 15.10
C ILE A 296 7.33 -20.39 15.44
N GLY A 297 7.53 -21.41 14.59
CA GLY A 297 8.58 -22.41 14.80
C GLY A 297 9.98 -21.78 14.82
N ALA A 298 10.29 -20.94 13.83
CA ALA A 298 11.57 -20.25 13.75
C ALA A 298 11.83 -19.35 14.97
N THR A 299 10.83 -18.59 15.42
CA THR A 299 10.91 -17.74 16.62
C THR A 299 11.14 -18.57 17.88
N LEU A 300 10.38 -19.65 18.09
CA LEU A 300 10.52 -20.50 19.29
C LEU A 300 11.87 -21.22 19.33
N ILE A 301 12.34 -21.76 18.20
CA ILE A 301 13.65 -22.40 18.11
C ILE A 301 14.77 -21.40 18.38
N SER A 302 14.71 -20.23 17.74
CA SER A 302 15.72 -19.17 17.92
C SER A 302 15.76 -18.67 19.36
N GLY A 303 14.59 -18.38 19.96
CA GLY A 303 14.47 -17.98 21.36
C GLY A 303 14.97 -19.06 22.31
N GLY A 304 14.64 -20.33 22.06
CA GLY A 304 15.10 -21.47 22.84
C GLY A 304 16.62 -21.62 22.82
N ILE A 305 17.25 -21.51 21.64
CA ILE A 305 18.72 -21.55 21.48
C ILE A 305 19.38 -20.40 22.27
N LEU A 306 18.87 -19.17 22.14
CA LEU A 306 19.41 -18.02 22.87
C LEU A 306 19.28 -18.18 24.39
N LEU A 307 18.15 -18.70 24.87
CA LEU A 307 17.92 -18.95 26.30
C LEU A 307 18.80 -20.07 26.84
N ALA A 308 19.03 -21.14 26.07
CA ALA A 308 19.92 -22.23 26.42
C ALA A 308 21.38 -21.77 26.49
N LEU A 309 21.77 -20.85 25.60
CA LEU A 309 23.13 -20.31 25.51
C LEU A 309 23.31 -18.98 26.26
N ARG A 310 22.33 -18.52 27.05
CA ARG A 310 22.32 -17.17 27.68
C ARG A 310 23.54 -16.83 28.54
N ARG A 311 24.29 -17.84 28.99
CA ARG A 311 25.54 -17.68 29.76
C ARG A 311 26.74 -17.26 28.91
N TYR A 312 26.67 -17.40 27.59
CA TYR A 312 27.75 -17.04 26.68
C TYR A 312 27.56 -15.61 26.17
N HIS A 313 28.65 -14.84 26.12
CA HIS A 313 28.66 -13.47 25.60
C HIS A 313 28.10 -13.39 24.17
N GLY A 314 28.43 -14.38 23.35
CA GLY A 314 27.87 -14.52 22.00
C GLY A 314 26.34 -14.53 21.94
N ALA A 315 25.67 -15.22 22.87
CA ALA A 315 24.21 -15.25 22.92
C ALA A 315 23.62 -13.89 23.31
N GLN A 316 24.32 -13.13 24.15
CA GLN A 316 23.93 -11.77 24.57
C GLN A 316 23.98 -10.79 23.40
N VAL A 317 25.08 -10.84 22.63
CA VAL A 317 25.25 -10.03 21.41
C VAL A 317 24.23 -10.44 20.36
N ALA A 318 24.06 -11.75 20.12
CA ALA A 318 23.12 -12.27 19.13
C ALA A 318 21.66 -11.93 19.46
N SER A 319 21.23 -12.09 20.72
CA SER A 319 19.86 -11.75 21.13
C SER A 319 19.57 -10.27 20.96
N TRP A 320 20.55 -9.41 21.28
CA TRP A 320 20.41 -7.95 21.12
C TRP A 320 20.28 -7.56 19.64
N TRP A 321 21.16 -8.07 18.76
CA TRP A 321 21.10 -7.79 17.33
C TRP A 321 19.83 -8.33 16.68
N LEU A 322 19.40 -9.52 17.06
CA LEU A 322 18.19 -10.13 16.50
C LEU A 322 16.93 -9.34 16.91
N ALA A 323 16.85 -8.90 18.17
CA ALA A 323 15.78 -8.03 18.63
C ALA A 323 15.81 -6.66 17.91
N LEU A 324 16.99 -6.09 17.66
CA LEU A 324 17.14 -4.86 16.88
C LEU A 324 16.63 -5.04 15.44
N PHE A 325 17.02 -6.13 14.78
CA PHE A 325 16.55 -6.42 13.43
C PHE A 325 15.03 -6.58 13.37
N CYS A 326 14.42 -7.32 14.31
CA CYS A 326 12.96 -7.43 14.43
C CYS A 326 12.31 -6.06 14.67
N THR A 327 12.96 -5.17 15.43
CA THR A 327 12.46 -3.80 15.66
C THR A 327 12.44 -3.00 14.37
N ILE A 328 13.50 -3.07 13.55
CA ILE A 328 13.57 -2.40 12.25
C ILE A 328 12.48 -2.92 11.30
N LEU A 329 12.28 -4.24 11.25
CA LEU A 329 11.21 -4.83 10.44
C LEU A 329 9.82 -4.38 10.90
N ALA A 330 9.57 -4.31 12.21
CA ALA A 330 8.32 -3.82 12.75
C ALA A 330 8.08 -2.33 12.41
N ILE A 331 9.12 -1.48 12.45
CA ILE A 331 9.03 -0.08 12.00
C ILE A 331 8.62 -0.03 10.52
N ARG A 332 9.28 -0.81 9.66
CA ARG A 332 8.94 -0.87 8.23
C ARG A 332 7.47 -1.22 8.00
N TRP A 333 6.95 -2.21 8.72
CA TRP A 333 5.55 -2.61 8.63
C TRP A 333 4.58 -1.52 9.07
N VAL A 334 4.88 -0.88 10.20
CA VAL A 334 4.07 0.23 10.71
C VAL A 334 4.04 1.38 9.69
N THR A 335 5.19 1.75 9.11
CA THR A 335 5.25 2.78 8.08
C THR A 335 4.46 2.39 6.83
N TYR A 336 4.56 1.14 6.39
CA TYR A 336 3.78 0.64 5.26
C TYR A 336 2.27 0.76 5.52
N ASN A 337 1.79 0.30 6.69
CA ASN A 337 0.38 0.41 7.05
C ASN A 337 -0.09 1.87 7.10
N SER A 338 0.72 2.78 7.65
CA SER A 338 0.39 4.21 7.68
C SER A 338 0.34 4.86 6.31
N MET A 339 1.08 4.35 5.32
CA MET A 339 1.11 4.91 3.96
C MET A 339 0.01 4.35 3.05
N PHE A 340 -0.37 3.09 3.25
CA PHE A 340 -1.20 2.35 2.29
C PHE A 340 -2.54 1.85 2.85
N MET A 341 -2.70 1.80 4.18
CA MET A 341 -3.91 1.22 4.80
C MET A 341 -4.65 2.15 5.77
N ALA A 342 -4.02 3.24 6.21
CA ALA A 342 -4.67 4.34 6.93
C ALA A 342 -5.22 5.36 5.93
#